data_AF-A0A1S1LXD8-F1
#
_entry.id   AF-A0A1S1LXD8-F1
#
_cell.length_a   1.000
_cell.length_b   1.000
_cell.length_c   1.000
_cell.angle_alpha   90.00
_cell.angle_beta   90.00
_cell.angle_gamma   90.00
#
_symmetry.space_group_name_H-M   'P 1'
#
loop_
_entity.id
_entity.type
_entity.pdbx_description
1 polymer ?
#
loop_
_entity_poly.entity_id
_entity_poly.type
_entity_poly.pdbx_seq_one_letter_code
_entity_poly.pdbx_strand_id
1 'polypeptide(L)'
;MAIVDAAGRLAASGAVHARDVRDSPGHRGAYVGTKGLGPVTWSNFLMLLGHDGVKADTLVTRFVAQAINREVSAEQVAELVTDVAKELEVSSTVLDHAIWRYMSAPRKN
;
A
#
# COMPACT_ATOMS: atom_id res chain seq x y z
N MET A 1 -18.91 -16.57 -1.65
CA MET A 1 -17.71 -16.07 -2.36
C MET A 1 -16.88 -15.26 -1.37
N ALA A 2 -15.57 -15.46 -1.26
CA ALA A 2 -14.75 -14.88 -0.17
C ALA A 2 -14.88 -13.34 -0.05
N ILE A 3 -14.96 -12.64 -1.19
CA ILE A 3 -15.11 -11.17 -1.21
C ILE A 3 -16.42 -10.71 -0.55
N VAL A 4 -17.53 -11.40 -0.83
CA VAL A 4 -18.85 -11.05 -0.26
C VAL A 4 -18.89 -11.31 1.25
N ASP A 5 -18.26 -12.40 1.71
CA ASP A 5 -18.16 -12.73 3.14
C ASP A 5 -17.30 -11.70 3.89
N ALA A 6 -16.12 -11.36 3.36
CA ALA A 6 -15.25 -10.34 3.95
C ALA A 6 -15.91 -8.94 3.99
N ALA A 7 -16.58 -8.54 2.90
CA ALA A 7 -17.32 -7.28 2.84
C ALA A 7 -18.48 -7.26 3.86
N GLY A 8 -19.23 -8.35 3.99
CA GLY A 8 -20.31 -8.46 4.97
C GLY A 8 -19.81 -8.35 6.41
N ARG A 9 -18.67 -8.97 6.74
CA ARG A 9 -18.08 -8.89 8.08
C ARG A 9 -17.53 -7.51 8.41
N LEU A 10 -16.92 -6.83 7.45
CA LEU A 10 -16.45 -5.45 7.61
C LEU A 10 -17.64 -4.47 7.77
N ALA A 11 -18.71 -4.65 7.00
CA ALA A 11 -19.93 -3.86 7.14
C ALA A 11 -20.58 -4.08 8.52
N ALA A 12 -20.60 -5.32 9.01
CA ALA A 12 -21.11 -5.65 10.35
C ALA A 12 -20.27 -5.02 11.48
N SER A 13 -18.98 -4.76 11.25
CA SER A 13 -18.14 -3.99 12.16
C SER A 13 -18.21 -2.47 11.96
N GLY A 14 -19.10 -1.98 11.11
CA GLY A 14 -19.32 -0.56 10.84
C GLY A 14 -18.44 0.03 9.73
N ALA A 15 -17.61 -0.78 9.07
CA ALA A 15 -16.77 -0.35 7.96
C ALA A 15 -17.49 -0.54 6.61
N VAL A 16 -18.31 0.45 6.23
CA VAL A 16 -19.13 0.42 5.00
C VAL A 16 -18.40 1.07 3.83
N HIS A 17 -17.53 2.06 4.11
CA HIS A 17 -16.69 2.73 3.13
C HIS A 17 -15.21 2.40 3.36
N ALA A 18 -14.40 2.58 2.31
CA ALA A 18 -12.94 2.46 2.37
C ALA A 18 -12.34 3.27 3.53
N ARG A 19 -12.82 4.50 3.73
CA ARG A 19 -12.40 5.41 4.80
C ARG A 19 -12.78 4.97 6.21
N ASP A 20 -13.62 3.94 6.36
CA ASP A 20 -14.11 3.45 7.65
C ASP A 20 -13.27 2.25 8.15
N VAL A 21 -12.59 1.56 7.23
CA VAL A 21 -11.62 0.53 7.57
C VAL A 21 -10.48 1.17 8.34
N ARG A 22 -9.93 0.46 9.32
CA ARG A 22 -8.84 0.87 10.22
C ARG A 22 -7.94 -0.34 10.43
N ASP A 23 -6.64 -0.13 10.64
CA ASP A 23 -5.78 -1.21 11.14
C ASP A 23 -6.06 -1.47 12.62
N SER A 24 -7.16 -2.19 12.86
CA SER A 24 -7.61 -2.58 14.20
C SER A 24 -7.75 -4.10 14.26
N PRO A 25 -7.59 -4.71 15.46
CA PRO A 25 -7.81 -6.15 15.63
C PRO A 25 -9.19 -6.61 15.15
N GLY A 26 -10.21 -5.76 15.27
CA GLY A 26 -11.58 -6.04 14.81
C GLY A 26 -11.69 -6.16 13.30
N HIS A 27 -11.21 -5.17 12.55
CA HIS A 27 -11.26 -5.19 11.09
C HIS A 27 -10.32 -6.25 10.49
N ARG A 28 -9.14 -6.42 11.10
CA ARG A 28 -8.21 -7.48 10.73
C ARG A 28 -8.84 -8.85 10.91
N GLY A 29 -9.53 -9.09 12.03
CA GLY A 29 -10.25 -10.33 12.29
C GLY A 29 -11.38 -10.58 11.30
N ALA A 30 -12.17 -9.55 10.98
CA ALA A 30 -13.25 -9.62 9.99
C ALA A 30 -12.74 -10.03 8.60
N TYR A 31 -11.61 -9.46 8.17
CA TYR A 31 -11.00 -9.76 6.87
C TYR A 31 -10.26 -11.11 6.87
N VAL A 32 -9.33 -11.34 7.80
CA VAL A 32 -8.48 -12.54 7.86
C VAL A 32 -9.26 -13.80 8.27
N GLY A 33 -10.40 -13.64 8.95
CA GLY A 33 -11.31 -14.73 9.29
C GLY A 33 -12.03 -15.34 8.08
N THR A 34 -11.84 -14.78 6.88
CA THR A 34 -12.44 -15.28 5.63
C THR A 34 -11.47 -16.26 4.96
N LYS A 35 -11.95 -17.45 4.60
CA LYS A 35 -11.14 -18.48 3.93
C LYS A 35 -10.53 -17.93 2.63
N GLY A 36 -9.20 -17.90 2.57
CA GLY A 36 -8.44 -17.38 1.42
C GLY A 36 -7.93 -15.94 1.58
N LEU A 37 -8.30 -15.25 2.65
CA LEU A 37 -7.77 -13.92 3.00
C LEU A 37 -6.89 -14.04 4.24
N GLY A 38 -5.57 -14.00 4.05
CA GLY A 38 -4.57 -14.09 5.11
C GLY A 38 -4.00 -12.73 5.54
N PRO A 39 -3.08 -12.73 6.52
CA PRO A 39 -2.39 -11.52 6.99
C PRO A 39 -1.68 -10.74 5.87
N VAL A 40 -1.11 -11.42 4.88
CA VAL A 40 -0.44 -10.79 3.74
C VAL A 40 -1.43 -10.00 2.88
N THR A 41 -2.58 -10.60 2.56
CA THR A 41 -3.65 -9.93 1.82
C THR A 41 -4.34 -8.84 2.63
N TRP A 42 -4.31 -8.90 3.97
CA TRP A 42 -4.77 -7.81 4.84
C TRP A 42 -3.87 -6.59 4.74
N SER A 43 -2.55 -6.78 4.82
CA SER A 43 -1.60 -5.69 4.59
C SER A 43 -1.74 -5.08 3.18
N ASN A 44 -1.97 -5.93 2.17
CA ASN A 44 -2.22 -5.49 0.80
C ASN A 44 -3.53 -4.68 0.68
N PHE A 45 -4.58 -5.11 1.37
CA PHE A 45 -5.86 -4.42 1.41
C PHE A 45 -5.77 -3.05 2.11
N LEU A 46 -5.10 -2.97 3.26
CA LEU A 46 -4.88 -1.69 3.96
C LEU A 46 -4.05 -0.71 3.13
N MET A 47 -3.05 -1.22 2.40
CA MET A 47 -2.27 -0.42 1.46
C MET A 47 -3.15 0.18 0.35
N LEU A 48 -4.02 -0.62 -0.27
CA LEU A 48 -4.97 -0.12 -1.28
C LEU A 48 -5.98 0.88 -0.74
N LEU A 49 -6.22 0.86 0.57
CA LEU A 49 -7.11 1.79 1.27
C LEU A 49 -6.41 3.08 1.74
N GLY A 50 -5.11 3.22 1.48
CA GLY A 50 -4.33 4.37 1.91
C GLY A 50 -4.15 4.46 3.42
N HIS A 51 -4.26 3.34 4.14
CA HIS A 51 -3.96 3.31 5.56
C HIS A 51 -2.44 3.36 5.75
N ASP A 52 -1.94 4.52 6.17
CA ASP A 52 -0.53 4.76 6.49
C ASP A 52 -0.06 3.78 7.57
N GLY A 53 0.62 2.72 7.14
CA GLY A 53 1.08 1.65 8.00
C GLY A 53 1.54 0.43 7.20
N VAL A 54 2.76 0.51 6.66
CA VAL A 54 3.55 -0.63 6.11
C VAL A 54 3.01 -1.17 4.78
N LYS A 55 3.46 -0.70 3.60
CA LYS A 55 4.82 -0.41 3.16
C LYS A 55 4.79 0.80 2.22
N ALA A 56 5.65 1.79 2.44
CA ALA A 56 6.25 2.45 1.28
C ALA A 56 6.84 1.33 0.43
N ASP A 57 6.25 1.12 -0.75
CA ASP A 57 6.44 -0.05 -1.58
C ASP A 57 7.93 -0.42 -1.57
N THR A 58 8.30 -1.62 -1.10
CA THR A 58 9.72 -1.91 -0.78
C THR A 58 10.63 -1.66 -1.99
N LEU A 59 10.07 -1.77 -3.19
CA LEU A 59 10.69 -1.43 -4.45
C LEU A 59 10.89 0.08 -4.66
N VAL A 60 9.88 0.91 -4.32
CA VAL A 60 9.95 2.37 -4.37
C VAL A 60 10.92 2.89 -3.32
N THR A 61 10.85 2.39 -2.08
CA THR A 61 11.83 2.71 -1.03
C THR A 61 13.25 2.34 -1.44
N ARG A 62 13.44 1.14 -2.02
CA ARG A 62 14.75 0.73 -2.55
C ARG A 62 15.21 1.62 -3.70
N PHE A 63 14.31 2.00 -4.59
CA PHE A 63 14.63 2.90 -5.70
C PHE A 63 15.11 4.26 -5.18
N VAL A 64 14.37 4.87 -4.26
CA VAL A 64 14.74 6.15 -3.65
C VAL A 64 16.07 6.03 -2.91
N ALA A 65 16.24 5.02 -2.06
CA ALA A 65 17.48 4.77 -1.32
C ALA A 65 18.70 4.62 -2.26
N GLN A 66 18.52 3.93 -3.40
CA GLN A 66 19.55 3.79 -4.42
C GLN A 66 19.83 5.11 -5.15
N ALA A 67 18.80 5.89 -5.47
CA ALA A 67 18.93 7.17 -6.18
C ALA A 67 19.69 8.21 -5.35
N ILE A 68 19.48 8.23 -4.03
CA ILE A 68 20.11 9.21 -3.12
C ILE A 68 21.29 8.64 -2.32
N ASN A 69 21.64 7.38 -2.54
CA ASN A 69 22.74 6.65 -1.89
C ASN A 69 22.72 6.72 -0.35
N ARG A 70 21.53 6.62 0.26
CA ARG A 70 21.35 6.50 1.72
C ARG A 70 20.06 5.79 2.08
N GLU A 71 20.00 5.26 3.29
CA GLU A 71 18.76 4.74 3.88
C GLU A 71 17.74 5.88 4.09
N VAL A 72 16.47 5.56 3.89
CA VAL A 72 15.32 6.47 3.99
C VAL A 72 14.16 5.80 4.68
N SER A 73 13.45 6.55 5.53
CA SER A 73 12.19 6.08 6.11
C SER A 73 11.05 6.12 5.08
N ALA A 74 9.95 5.42 5.39
CA ALA A 74 8.76 5.43 4.54
C ALA A 74 8.18 6.85 4.37
N GLU A 75 8.19 7.66 5.44
CA GLU A 75 7.74 9.05 5.38
C GLU A 75 8.64 9.87 4.44
N GLN A 76 9.96 9.70 4.55
CA GLN A 76 10.92 10.39 3.68
C GLN A 76 10.75 9.99 2.21
N VAL A 77 10.42 8.72 1.93
CA VAL A 77 10.13 8.25 0.57
C VAL A 77 8.88 8.95 0.02
N ALA A 78 7.81 9.04 0.81
CA ALA A 78 6.57 9.68 0.40
C ALA A 78 6.77 11.19 0.12
N GLU A 79 7.54 11.88 0.98
CA GLU A 79 7.91 13.29 0.79
C GLU A 79 8.71 13.48 -0.50
N LEU A 80 9.79 12.71 -0.68
CA LEU A 80 10.66 12.81 -1.86
C LEU A 80 9.94 12.50 -3.17
N VAL A 81 9.12 11.45 -3.21
CA VAL A 81 8.32 11.12 -4.41
C VAL A 81 7.29 12.21 -4.69
N THR A 82 6.67 12.79 -3.67
CA THR A 82 5.71 13.87 -3.83
C THR A 82 6.36 15.13 -4.38
N ASP A 83 7.53 15.50 -3.86
CA ASP A 83 8.23 16.71 -4.29
C ASP A 83 8.78 16.56 -5.72
N VAL A 84 9.36 15.41 -6.06
CA VAL A 84 9.79 15.12 -7.44
C VAL A 84 8.60 15.08 -8.40
N ALA A 85 7.45 14.54 -7.98
CA ALA A 85 6.25 14.55 -8.83
C ALA A 85 5.78 15.98 -9.14
N LYS A 86 5.87 16.90 -8.17
CA LYS A 86 5.58 18.33 -8.40
C LYS A 86 6.56 18.95 -9.38
N GLU A 87 7.87 18.69 -9.22
CA GLU A 87 8.90 19.20 -10.14
C GLU A 87 8.73 18.68 -11.57
N LEU A 88 8.26 17.44 -11.71
CA LEU A 88 7.98 16.80 -13.00
C LEU A 88 6.59 17.12 -13.55
N GLU A 89 5.78 17.92 -12.85
CA GLU A 89 4.38 18.24 -13.19
C GLU A 89 3.51 17.00 -13.45
N VAL A 90 3.76 15.91 -12.70
CA VAL A 90 2.96 14.67 -12.74
C VAL A 90 2.30 14.42 -11.39
N SER A 91 1.28 13.56 -11.35
CA SER A 91 0.74 13.13 -10.06
C SER A 91 1.72 12.19 -9.34
N SER A 92 1.76 12.28 -8.01
CA SER A 92 2.57 11.39 -7.17
C SER A 92 2.21 9.92 -7.39
N THR A 93 0.94 9.61 -7.61
CA THR A 93 0.46 8.27 -7.96
C THR A 93 1.03 7.76 -9.30
N VAL A 94 1.12 8.61 -10.31
CA VAL A 94 1.69 8.22 -11.62
C VAL A 94 3.19 7.95 -11.48
N LEU A 95 3.91 8.78 -10.73
CA LEU A 95 5.33 8.60 -10.49
C LEU A 95 5.61 7.32 -9.67
N ASP A 96 4.83 7.09 -8.61
CA ASP A 96 4.92 5.88 -7.79
C ASP A 96 4.72 4.61 -8.63
N HIS A 97 3.66 4.56 -9.44
CA HIS A 97 3.41 3.45 -10.36
C HIS A 97 4.53 3.27 -11.39
N ALA A 98 5.10 4.35 -11.91
CA ALA A 98 6.20 4.27 -12.86
C ALA A 98 7.47 3.66 -12.23
N ILE A 99 7.82 4.09 -11.01
CA ILE A 99 8.93 3.54 -10.23
C ILE A 99 8.68 2.06 -9.92
N TRP A 100 7.48 1.72 -9.46
CA TRP A 100 7.11 0.34 -9.19
C TRP A 100 7.25 -0.54 -10.44
N ARG A 101 6.74 -0.10 -11.59
CA ARG A 101 6.85 -0.84 -12.86
C ARG A 101 8.32 -1.05 -13.25
N TYR A 102 9.14 -0.01 -13.15
CA TYR A 102 10.57 -0.08 -13.43
C TYR A 102 11.29 -1.13 -12.54
N MET A 103 10.98 -1.14 -11.25
CA MET A 103 11.61 -2.05 -10.29
C MET A 103 11.03 -3.47 -10.30
N SER A 104 9.77 -3.64 -10.72
CA SER A 104 9.09 -4.93 -10.83
C SER A 104 9.48 -5.73 -12.07
N ALA A 105 10.07 -5.07 -13.08
CA ALA A 105 10.53 -5.73 -14.29
C ALA A 105 11.62 -6.77 -13.98
N PRO A 106 11.54 -8.00 -14.54
CA PRO A 106 12.59 -8.99 -14.36
C PRO A 106 13.92 -8.42 -14.84
N ARG A 107 14.95 -8.45 -13.98
CA ARG A 107 16.32 -8.15 -14.41
C ARG A 107 16.68 -9.15 -15.50
N LYS A 108 16.78 -8.69 -16.76
CA LYS A 108 17.46 -9.46 -17.80
C LYS A 108 18.94 -9.50 -17.41
N ASN A 109 19.35 -10.63 -16.83
CA ASN A 109 20.76 -11.01 -16.76
C ASN A 109 21.25 -11.38 -18.15
#